data_AF-A0A933F376-F1
#
_entry.id   AF-A0A933F376-F1
#
_cell.length_a   1.000
_cell.length_b   1.000
_cell.length_c   1.000
_cell.angle_alpha   90.00
_cell.angle_beta   90.00
_cell.angle_gamma   90.00
#
_symmetry.space_group_name_H-M   'P 1'
#
loop_
_entity.id
_entity.type
_entity.pdbx_description
1 polymer ?
#
loop_
_entity_poly.entity_id
_entity_poly.type
_entity_poly.pdbx_seq_one_letter_code
_entity_poly.pdbx_strand_id
1 'polypeptide(L)'
;MEKVPLYLLLGGILAIGFLLGYLASAFFPLVRPSPSTAPPASTAPAARLSPSEIDAALKAAHASLDAGDVQGAWDKYHQVLMTDPRHVEALTHLGNIMMRNDRLDEAIRLYDRALGFDATYAHALFDKGQALKEKGDAKGATEVWKRFLVLVPSDSDDAKKVKGWLAELGRSGASAKKKMVPEGGK
;
A
#
# COMPACT_ATOMS: atom_id res chain seq x y z
N MET A 1 3.49 56.15 -15.66
CA MET A 1 2.83 56.78 -16.82
C MET A 1 3.10 55.86 -18.00
N GLU A 2 2.17 55.18 -18.66
CA GLU A 2 0.71 55.09 -18.60
C GLU A 2 0.33 53.82 -19.38
N LYS A 3 -0.64 53.03 -18.90
CA LYS A 3 -1.19 51.87 -19.62
C LYS A 3 -2.41 52.35 -20.40
N VAL A 4 -2.52 52.00 -21.68
CA VAL A 4 -3.77 52.09 -22.43
C VAL A 4 -4.13 50.71 -23.01
N PRO A 5 -5.35 50.18 -22.79
CA PRO A 5 -5.72 48.79 -23.07
C PRO A 5 -6.31 48.58 -24.48
N LEU A 6 -5.82 47.56 -25.21
CA LEU A 6 -6.24 47.22 -26.58
C LEU A 6 -7.40 46.20 -26.63
N TYR A 7 -8.40 46.34 -25.75
CA TYR A 7 -9.69 45.62 -25.89
C TYR A 7 -10.62 46.24 -26.95
N LEU A 8 -10.12 47.17 -27.78
CA LEU A 8 -10.88 47.91 -28.79
C LEU A 8 -10.56 47.53 -30.25
N LEU A 9 -9.94 46.36 -30.50
CA LEU A 9 -9.78 45.82 -31.85
C LEU A 9 -10.43 44.44 -31.97
N LEU A 10 -11.70 44.49 -32.38
CA LEU A 10 -12.39 43.50 -33.23
C LEU A 10 -13.02 42.26 -32.57
N GLY A 11 -14.07 42.52 -31.78
CA GLY A 11 -15.26 41.66 -31.73
C GLY A 11 -16.07 41.74 -33.03
N GLY A 12 -15.55 41.23 -34.16
CA GLY A 12 -16.13 41.47 -35.48
C GLY A 12 -16.12 40.34 -36.52
N ILE A 13 -15.74 39.10 -36.19
CA ILE A 13 -15.85 37.96 -37.14
C ILE A 13 -16.30 36.68 -36.42
N LEU A 14 -17.33 36.81 -35.59
CA LEU A 14 -18.24 35.72 -35.26
C LEU A 14 -19.50 35.98 -36.08
N ALA A 15 -19.92 35.00 -36.89
CA ALA A 15 -21.15 34.94 -37.70
C ALA A 15 -21.08 35.31 -39.20
N ILE A 16 -20.21 34.66 -39.99
CA ILE A 16 -20.53 34.37 -41.40
C ILE A 16 -19.93 33.00 -41.76
N GLY A 17 -20.78 31.98 -41.99
CA GLY A 17 -20.36 30.78 -42.73
C GLY A 17 -20.70 29.40 -42.16
N PHE A 18 -21.59 29.28 -41.18
CA PHE A 18 -22.17 27.98 -40.75
C PHE A 18 -23.20 27.42 -41.76
N LEU A 19 -23.00 27.62 -43.08
CA LEU A 19 -23.98 27.23 -44.12
C LEU A 19 -23.38 26.84 -45.47
N LEU A 20 -22.23 26.16 -45.50
CA LEU A 20 -21.83 25.34 -46.64
C LEU A 20 -21.24 24.02 -46.13
N GLY A 21 -22.06 23.28 -45.39
CA GLY A 21 -21.84 21.86 -45.23
C GLY A 21 -22.04 21.13 -46.55
N TYR A 22 -21.41 19.97 -46.66
CA TYR A 22 -21.67 18.94 -47.67
C TYR A 22 -21.12 19.22 -49.07
N LEU A 23 -19.88 18.79 -49.32
CA LEU A 23 -19.41 18.04 -50.51
C LEU A 23 -17.89 18.15 -50.63
N ALA A 24 -17.14 17.21 -50.05
CA ALA A 24 -15.89 16.64 -50.60
C ALA A 24 -15.17 15.84 -49.51
N SER A 25 -15.74 14.68 -49.16
CA SER A 25 -14.96 13.57 -48.66
C SER A 25 -13.91 13.16 -49.70
N ALA A 26 -12.77 12.66 -49.23
CA ALA A 26 -11.67 12.04 -49.98
C ALA A 26 -10.52 12.97 -50.42
N PHE A 27 -9.69 13.39 -49.47
CA PHE A 27 -8.25 13.38 -49.69
C PHE A 27 -7.50 13.15 -48.38
N PHE A 28 -7.48 11.89 -47.94
CA PHE A 28 -6.70 11.43 -46.81
C PHE A 28 -5.32 11.02 -47.34
N PRO A 29 -4.23 11.77 -47.10
CA PRO A 29 -2.91 11.29 -47.49
C PRO A 29 -2.54 10.09 -46.61
N LEU A 30 -2.17 8.98 -47.27
CA LEU A 30 -1.65 7.76 -46.67
C LEU A 30 -0.35 8.02 -45.89
N VAL A 31 -0.46 8.59 -44.69
CA VAL A 31 0.56 8.39 -43.65
C VAL A 31 0.37 6.96 -43.16
N ARG A 32 1.20 6.05 -43.68
CA ARG A 32 1.33 4.71 -43.12
C ARG A 32 1.83 4.88 -41.67
N PRO A 33 1.15 4.37 -40.64
CA PRO A 33 1.80 4.27 -39.34
C PRO A 33 2.99 3.32 -39.49
N SER A 34 4.18 3.78 -39.11
CA SER A 34 5.35 2.91 -38.92
C SER A 34 4.93 1.74 -38.04
N PRO A 35 5.25 0.47 -38.36
CA PRO A 35 5.13 -0.58 -37.37
C PRO A 35 6.07 -0.20 -36.24
N SER A 36 5.50 0.21 -35.11
CA SER A 36 6.22 0.31 -33.86
C SER A 36 6.88 -1.05 -33.65
N THR A 37 8.19 -1.11 -33.83
CA THR A 37 9.00 -2.21 -33.34
C THR A 37 9.00 -2.08 -31.81
N ALA A 38 7.87 -2.40 -31.20
CA ALA A 38 7.92 -3.03 -29.90
C ALA A 38 8.78 -4.29 -30.11
N PRO A 39 9.83 -4.52 -29.29
CA PRO A 39 10.48 -5.83 -29.31
C PRO A 39 9.37 -6.88 -29.12
N PRO A 40 9.49 -8.09 -29.70
CA PRO A 40 8.65 -9.17 -29.22
C PRO A 40 8.94 -9.26 -27.72
N ALA A 41 7.99 -8.81 -26.90
CA ALA A 41 7.88 -9.28 -25.54
C ALA A 41 7.58 -10.77 -25.67
N SER A 42 8.62 -11.55 -25.95
CA SER A 42 8.70 -12.92 -25.49
C SER A 42 8.86 -12.83 -23.98
N THR A 43 7.81 -12.37 -23.30
CA THR A 43 7.55 -12.82 -21.95
C THR A 43 7.21 -14.29 -22.11
N ALA A 44 8.25 -15.13 -22.17
CA ALA A 44 8.12 -16.44 -21.59
C ALA A 44 7.41 -16.21 -20.25
N PRO A 45 6.30 -16.90 -19.94
CA PRO A 45 5.65 -16.73 -18.66
C PRO A 45 6.75 -16.89 -17.61
N ALA A 46 6.95 -15.86 -16.76
CA ALA A 46 7.88 -15.96 -15.65
C ALA A 46 7.58 -17.30 -14.98
N ALA A 47 8.56 -18.20 -15.00
CA ALA A 47 8.33 -19.60 -14.67
C ALA A 47 7.64 -19.63 -13.30
N ARG A 48 6.37 -20.04 -13.29
CA ARG A 48 5.59 -20.09 -12.06
C ARG A 48 6.21 -21.18 -11.21
N LEU A 49 6.65 -20.85 -10.01
CA LEU A 49 7.16 -21.84 -9.07
C LEU A 49 6.07 -22.88 -8.81
N SER A 50 6.46 -24.15 -8.82
CA SER A 50 5.64 -25.22 -8.27
C SER A 50 5.42 -24.97 -6.76
N PRO A 51 4.37 -25.55 -6.15
CA PRO A 51 4.16 -25.45 -4.70
C PRO A 51 5.40 -25.83 -3.87
N SER A 52 6.12 -26.90 -4.25
CA SER A 52 7.36 -27.30 -3.58
C SER A 52 8.49 -26.27 -3.70
N GLU A 53 8.54 -25.53 -4.81
CA GLU A 53 9.52 -24.46 -4.99
C GLU A 53 9.14 -23.20 -4.21
N ILE A 54 7.83 -22.92 -4.04
CA ILE A 54 7.36 -21.86 -3.13
C ILE A 54 7.78 -22.18 -1.69
N ASP A 55 7.54 -23.41 -1.23
CA ASP A 55 7.93 -23.86 0.12
C ASP A 55 9.45 -23.75 0.33
N ALA A 56 10.23 -24.16 -0.67
CA ALA A 56 11.69 -24.03 -0.65
C ALA A 56 12.14 -22.57 -0.59
N ALA A 57 11.50 -21.68 -1.36
CA ALA A 57 11.78 -20.25 -1.35
C ALA A 57 11.45 -19.61 0.00
N LEU A 58 10.33 -19.96 0.63
CA LEU A 58 9.95 -19.48 1.96
C LEU A 58 10.96 -19.92 3.02
N LYS A 59 11.30 -21.22 3.05
CA LYS A 59 12.30 -21.75 3.98
C LYS A 59 13.65 -21.03 3.83
N ALA A 60 14.06 -20.80 2.59
CA ALA A 60 15.30 -20.08 2.32
C ALA A 60 15.19 -18.58 2.68
N ALA A 61 14.00 -17.98 2.62
CA ALA A 61 13.76 -16.61 3.07
C ALA A 61 13.86 -16.49 4.60
N HIS A 62 13.28 -17.44 5.35
CA HIS A 62 13.44 -17.52 6.80
C HIS A 62 14.90 -17.69 7.19
N ALA A 63 15.62 -18.62 6.55
CA ALA A 63 17.04 -18.82 6.80
C ALA A 63 17.89 -17.56 6.52
N SER A 64 17.56 -16.82 5.45
CA SER A 64 18.19 -15.51 5.19
C SER A 64 17.91 -14.50 6.30
N LEU A 65 16.68 -14.42 6.84
CA LEU A 65 16.36 -13.55 7.98
C LEU A 65 17.16 -13.93 9.23
N ASP A 66 17.24 -15.23 9.54
CA ASP A 66 18.00 -15.75 10.69
C ASP A 66 19.50 -15.44 10.58
N ALA A 67 20.03 -15.46 9.35
CA ALA A 67 21.40 -15.07 9.05
C ALA A 67 21.63 -13.54 9.03
N GLY A 68 20.58 -12.73 9.20
CA GLY A 68 20.64 -11.27 9.08
C GLY A 68 20.72 -10.74 7.64
N ASP A 69 20.63 -11.63 6.64
CA ASP A 69 20.58 -11.30 5.22
C ASP A 69 19.17 -10.83 4.83
N VAL A 70 18.87 -9.59 5.18
CA VAL A 70 17.55 -8.97 4.92
C VAL A 70 17.27 -8.87 3.42
N GLN A 71 18.29 -8.58 2.61
CA GLN A 71 18.11 -8.46 1.15
C GLN A 71 17.81 -9.81 0.50
N GLY A 72 18.55 -10.87 0.86
CA GLY A 72 18.27 -12.19 0.34
C GLY A 72 16.94 -12.77 0.82
N ALA A 73 16.44 -12.35 1.99
CA ALA A 73 15.07 -12.66 2.41
C ALA A 73 14.03 -11.92 1.57
N TRP A 74 14.23 -10.62 1.34
CA TRP A 74 13.38 -9.79 0.49
C TRP A 74 13.22 -10.41 -0.90
N ASP A 75 14.33 -10.76 -1.55
CA ASP A 75 14.32 -11.30 -2.91
C ASP A 75 13.51 -12.61 -3.00
N LYS A 76 13.64 -13.48 -2.01
CA LYS A 76 12.93 -14.77 -1.96
C LYS A 76 11.43 -14.61 -1.69
N TYR A 77 11.03 -13.77 -0.74
CA TYR A 77 9.60 -13.46 -0.54
C TYR A 77 9.00 -12.78 -1.76
N HIS A 78 9.74 -11.89 -2.42
CA HIS A 78 9.29 -11.27 -3.65
C HIS A 78 9.12 -12.31 -4.78
N GLN A 79 10.04 -13.27 -4.90
CA GLN A 79 9.93 -14.38 -5.85
C GLN A 79 8.68 -15.22 -5.60
N VAL A 80 8.35 -15.52 -4.34
CA VAL A 80 7.08 -16.18 -3.97
C VAL A 80 5.89 -15.37 -4.48
N LEU A 81 5.87 -14.06 -4.24
CA LEU A 81 4.75 -13.19 -4.66
C LEU A 81 4.63 -12.99 -6.18
N MET A 82 5.71 -13.18 -6.94
CA MET A 82 5.65 -13.20 -8.40
C MET A 82 4.89 -14.42 -8.93
N THR A 83 4.89 -15.52 -8.18
CA THR A 83 4.16 -16.75 -8.52
C THR A 83 2.77 -16.78 -7.90
N ASP A 84 2.68 -16.51 -6.59
CA ASP A 84 1.45 -16.39 -5.84
C ASP A 84 1.33 -14.98 -5.20
N PRO A 85 0.71 -14.02 -5.91
CA PRO A 85 0.50 -12.68 -5.40
C PRO A 85 -0.39 -12.59 -4.15
N ARG A 86 -1.01 -13.70 -3.73
CA ARG A 86 -1.93 -13.76 -2.59
C ARG A 86 -1.29 -14.43 -1.38
N HIS A 87 -0.02 -14.82 -1.45
CA HIS A 87 0.66 -15.54 -0.38
C HIS A 87 0.78 -14.67 0.88
N VAL A 88 -0.08 -14.95 1.85
CA VAL A 88 -0.30 -14.12 3.05
C VAL A 88 0.96 -13.98 3.90
N GLU A 89 1.69 -15.08 4.08
CA GLU A 89 2.94 -15.11 4.87
C GLU A 89 4.04 -14.26 4.23
N ALA A 90 4.23 -14.35 2.90
CA ALA A 90 5.25 -13.58 2.20
C ALA A 90 4.94 -12.08 2.21
N LEU A 91 3.67 -11.71 2.04
CA LEU A 91 3.22 -10.31 2.21
C LEU A 91 3.52 -9.80 3.62
N THR A 92 3.25 -10.61 4.64
CA THR A 92 3.49 -10.25 6.04
C THR A 92 4.98 -10.06 6.31
N HIS A 93 5.85 -10.98 5.87
CA HIS A 93 7.29 -10.83 6.08
C HIS A 93 7.92 -9.67 5.31
N LEU A 94 7.47 -9.37 4.08
CA LEU A 94 7.89 -8.15 3.39
C LEU A 94 7.43 -6.90 4.17
N GLY A 95 6.26 -6.93 4.79
CA GLY A 95 5.77 -5.89 5.70
C GLY A 95 6.71 -5.71 6.90
N ASN A 96 7.15 -6.80 7.52
CA ASN A 96 8.09 -6.77 8.65
C ASN A 96 9.45 -6.19 8.23
N ILE A 97 9.93 -6.51 7.02
CA ILE A 97 11.16 -5.92 6.47
C ILE A 97 10.98 -4.40 6.28
N MET A 98 9.83 -3.95 5.77
CA MET A 98 9.54 -2.52 5.63
C MET A 98 9.46 -1.79 6.97
N MET A 99 8.84 -2.42 7.97
CA MET A 99 8.75 -1.89 9.33
C MET A 99 10.14 -1.72 9.95
N ARG A 100 11.02 -2.71 9.82
CA ARG A 100 12.42 -2.64 10.29
C ARG A 100 13.24 -1.52 9.62
N ASN A 101 12.82 -1.08 8.44
CA ASN A 101 13.44 0.02 7.69
C ASN A 101 12.72 1.36 7.92
N ASP A 102 11.89 1.48 8.95
CA ASP A 102 11.09 2.68 9.30
C ASP A 102 10.10 3.11 8.19
N ARG A 103 9.78 2.21 7.26
CA ARG A 103 8.82 2.44 6.17
C ARG A 103 7.42 1.98 6.59
N LEU A 104 6.91 2.58 7.67
CA LEU A 104 5.68 2.16 8.34
C LEU A 104 4.46 2.14 7.42
N ASP A 105 4.32 3.13 6.55
CA ASP A 105 3.20 3.20 5.59
C ASP A 105 3.20 2.05 4.57
N GLU A 106 4.37 1.60 4.17
CA GLU A 106 4.52 0.47 3.24
C GLU A 106 4.26 -0.85 3.95
N ALA A 107 4.76 -1.00 5.18
CA ALA A 107 4.47 -2.14 6.02
C ALA A 107 2.95 -2.30 6.20
N ILE A 108 2.25 -1.23 6.58
CA ILE A 108 0.80 -1.23 6.77
C ILE A 108 0.07 -1.65 5.49
N ARG A 109 0.46 -1.15 4.32
CA ARG A 109 -0.15 -1.56 3.03
C ARG A 109 0.05 -3.05 2.73
N LEU A 110 1.22 -3.60 3.06
CA LEU A 110 1.51 -5.01 2.87
C LEU A 110 0.69 -5.89 3.82
N TYR A 111 0.57 -5.50 5.10
CA TYR A 111 -0.32 -6.18 6.04
C TYR A 111 -1.79 -6.06 5.63
N ASP A 112 -2.23 -4.90 5.14
CA ASP A 112 -3.60 -4.73 4.63
C ASP A 112 -3.89 -5.64 3.45
N ARG A 113 -2.93 -5.80 2.54
CA ARG A 113 -3.05 -6.75 1.44
C ARG A 113 -3.10 -8.20 1.93
N ALA A 114 -2.27 -8.58 2.90
CA ALA A 114 -2.30 -9.90 3.53
C ALA A 114 -3.67 -10.17 4.18
N LEU A 115 -4.16 -9.21 4.96
CA LEU A 115 -5.47 -9.28 5.64
C LEU A 115 -6.67 -9.18 4.70
N GLY A 116 -6.47 -8.62 3.50
CA GLY A 116 -7.45 -8.65 2.42
C GLY A 116 -7.63 -10.04 1.81
N PHE A 117 -6.61 -10.91 1.90
CA PHE A 117 -6.70 -12.30 1.46
C PHE A 117 -7.06 -13.26 2.60
N ASP A 118 -6.56 -13.01 3.80
CA ASP A 118 -6.94 -13.74 5.03
C ASP A 118 -7.12 -12.75 6.19
N ALA A 119 -8.37 -12.39 6.46
CA ALA A 119 -8.73 -11.44 7.52
C ALA A 119 -8.44 -11.95 8.95
N THR A 120 -8.12 -13.24 9.09
CA THR A 120 -7.83 -13.93 10.36
C THR A 120 -6.35 -14.28 10.52
N TYR A 121 -5.48 -13.82 9.63
CA TYR A 121 -4.05 -14.08 9.76
C TYR A 121 -3.45 -13.31 10.94
N ALA A 122 -3.28 -14.02 12.07
CA ALA A 122 -2.93 -13.42 13.35
C ALA A 122 -1.60 -12.66 13.33
N HIS A 123 -0.58 -13.16 12.63
CA HIS A 123 0.72 -12.49 12.51
C HIS A 123 0.59 -11.11 11.85
N ALA A 124 -0.15 -10.99 10.74
CA ALA A 124 -0.37 -9.69 10.10
C ALA A 124 -1.18 -8.73 10.98
N LEU A 125 -2.14 -9.21 11.76
CA LEU A 125 -2.87 -8.36 12.72
C LEU A 125 -1.94 -7.85 13.83
N PHE A 126 -1.10 -8.73 14.38
CA PHE A 126 -0.14 -8.38 15.42
C PHE A 126 0.85 -7.31 14.92
N ASP A 127 1.48 -7.55 13.78
CA ASP A 127 2.50 -6.68 13.19
C ASP A 127 1.92 -5.37 12.65
N LYS A 128 0.72 -5.38 12.06
CA LYS A 128 0.02 -4.14 11.67
C LYS A 128 -0.29 -3.26 12.88
N GLY A 129 -0.72 -3.86 13.99
CA GLY A 129 -0.98 -3.09 15.21
C GLY A 129 0.28 -2.43 15.77
N GLN A 130 1.43 -3.10 15.70
CA GLN A 130 2.73 -2.53 16.07
C GLN A 130 3.09 -1.35 15.17
N ALA A 131 3.03 -1.54 13.85
CA ALA A 131 3.34 -0.48 12.88
C ALA A 131 2.43 0.75 13.05
N LEU A 132 1.13 0.54 13.33
CA LEU A 132 0.20 1.65 13.60
C LEU A 132 0.52 2.38 14.91
N LYS A 133 0.91 1.65 15.96
CA LYS A 133 1.35 2.25 17.22
C LYS A 133 2.61 3.11 17.01
N GLU A 134 3.60 2.58 16.30
CA GLU A 134 4.84 3.31 15.97
C GLU A 134 4.58 4.56 15.13
N LYS A 135 3.61 4.48 14.20
CA LYS A 135 3.15 5.63 13.41
C LYS A 135 2.35 6.66 14.24
N GLY A 136 2.01 6.35 15.49
CA GLY A 136 1.20 7.20 16.37
C GLY A 136 -0.32 7.06 16.17
N ASP A 137 -0.77 6.13 15.32
CA ASP A 137 -2.20 5.81 15.18
C ASP A 137 -2.65 4.82 16.27
N ALA A 138 -2.77 5.33 17.49
CA ALA A 138 -3.22 4.56 18.65
C ALA A 138 -4.63 3.97 18.47
N LYS A 139 -5.50 4.65 17.71
CA LYS A 139 -6.87 4.19 17.47
C LYS A 139 -6.86 2.97 16.54
N GLY A 140 -6.16 3.07 15.40
CA GLY A 140 -6.00 1.98 14.46
C GLY A 140 -5.33 0.77 15.11
N ALA A 141 -4.24 0.99 15.86
CA ALA A 141 -3.55 -0.09 16.59
C ALA A 141 -4.51 -0.83 17.53
N THR A 142 -5.31 -0.09 18.30
CA THR A 142 -6.30 -0.65 19.24
C THR A 142 -7.33 -1.54 18.53
N GLU A 143 -7.85 -1.11 17.39
CA GLU A 143 -8.85 -1.85 16.64
C GLU A 143 -8.29 -3.17 16.11
N VAL A 144 -7.12 -3.12 15.47
CA VAL A 144 -6.48 -4.29 14.87
C VAL A 144 -6.07 -5.31 15.96
N TRP A 145 -5.51 -4.85 17.07
CA TRP A 145 -5.13 -5.73 18.17
C TRP A 145 -6.32 -6.36 18.92
N LYS A 146 -7.47 -5.68 18.98
CA LYS A 146 -8.69 -6.31 19.49
C LYS A 146 -9.10 -7.49 18.61
N ARG A 147 -8.98 -7.38 17.29
CA ARG A 147 -9.23 -8.49 16.36
C ARG A 147 -8.24 -9.64 16.59
N PHE A 148 -6.96 -9.33 16.74
CA PHE A 148 -5.93 -10.34 17.08
C PHE A 148 -6.31 -11.15 18.34
N LEU A 149 -6.73 -10.47 19.41
CA LEU A 149 -7.08 -11.13 20.69
C LEU A 149 -8.30 -12.05 20.62
N VAL A 150 -9.15 -11.93 19.60
CA VAL A 150 -10.27 -12.86 19.37
C VAL A 150 -9.78 -14.19 18.80
N LEU A 151 -8.63 -14.20 18.12
CA LEU A 151 -8.13 -15.34 17.35
C LEU A 151 -7.13 -16.21 18.13
N VAL A 152 -6.43 -15.62 19.10
CA VAL A 152 -5.36 -16.30 19.83
C VAL A 152 -5.81 -16.74 21.24
N PRO A 153 -5.22 -17.82 21.80
CA PRO A 153 -5.47 -18.20 23.18
C PRO A 153 -5.17 -17.04 24.14
N SER A 154 -6.09 -16.79 25.07
CA SER A 154 -6.06 -15.59 25.91
C SER A 154 -4.86 -15.52 26.87
N ASP A 155 -4.22 -16.67 27.12
CA ASP A 155 -3.07 -16.92 27.98
C ASP A 155 -1.73 -17.04 27.22
N SER A 156 -1.76 -16.96 25.88
CA SER A 156 -0.56 -16.88 25.05
C SER A 156 0.27 -15.63 25.39
N ASP A 157 1.58 -15.72 25.20
CA ASP A 157 2.47 -14.60 25.51
C ASP A 157 2.22 -13.39 24.63
N ASP A 158 1.86 -13.59 23.36
CA ASP A 158 1.50 -12.49 22.46
C ASP A 158 0.17 -11.83 22.85
N ALA A 159 -0.81 -12.60 23.35
CA ALA A 159 -2.03 -12.02 23.91
C ALA A 159 -1.73 -11.15 25.15
N LYS A 160 -0.81 -11.59 26.03
CA LYS A 160 -0.37 -10.80 27.20
C LYS A 160 0.31 -9.51 26.76
N LYS A 161 1.24 -9.57 25.79
CA LYS A 161 1.92 -8.39 25.22
C LYS A 161 0.92 -7.38 24.67
N VAL A 162 0.00 -7.83 23.82
CA VAL A 162 -1.01 -6.98 23.20
C VAL A 162 -1.92 -6.35 24.25
N LYS A 163 -2.40 -7.11 25.24
CA LYS A 163 -3.19 -6.57 26.37
C LYS A 163 -2.42 -5.49 27.13
N GLY A 164 -1.11 -5.68 27.34
CA GLY A 164 -0.23 -4.68 27.95
C GLY A 164 -0.17 -3.38 27.15
N TRP A 165 0.07 -3.46 25.84
CA TRP A 165 0.09 -2.30 24.96
C TRP A 165 -1.26 -1.57 24.90
N LEU A 166 -2.37 -2.31 24.87
CA LEU A 166 -3.71 -1.71 24.91
C LEU A 166 -3.96 -0.95 26.23
N ALA A 167 -3.51 -1.48 27.36
CA ALA A 167 -3.62 -0.82 28.65
C ALA A 167 -2.74 0.43 28.74
N GLU A 168 -1.57 0.45 28.09
CA GLU A 168 -0.72 1.63 27.95
C GLU A 168 -1.41 2.73 27.12
N LEU A 169 -1.92 2.40 25.94
CA LEU A 169 -2.61 3.36 25.07
C LEU A 169 -3.85 3.97 25.74
N GLY A 170 -4.60 3.17 26.51
CA GLY A 170 -5.75 3.66 27.28
C GLY A 170 -5.37 4.69 28.36
N ARG A 171 -4.25 4.46 29.07
CA ARG A 171 -3.75 5.39 30.12
C ARG A 171 -3.22 6.70 29.54
N SER A 172 -2.49 6.63 28.42
CA SER A 172 -1.99 7.81 27.72
C SER A 172 -3.12 8.70 27.21
N GLY A 173 -4.19 8.10 26.66
CA GLY A 173 -5.37 8.83 26.22
C GLY A 173 -6.15 9.50 27.37
N ALA A 174 -6.29 8.84 28.51
CA ALA A 174 -6.94 9.41 29.69
C ALA A 174 -6.14 10.59 30.29
N SER A 175 -4.81 10.47 30.32
CA SER A 175 -3.91 11.52 30.83
C SER A 175 -3.93 12.77 29.96
N ALA A 176 -4.01 12.61 28.63
CA ALA A 176 -4.15 13.72 27.70
C ALA A 176 -5.49 14.47 27.87
N LYS A 177 -6.61 13.74 28.07
CA LYS A 177 -7.92 14.35 28.29
C LYS A 177 -8.00 15.15 29.60
N LYS A 178 -7.38 14.66 30.69
CA LYS A 178 -7.37 15.35 31.99
C LYS A 178 -6.65 16.71 31.95
N LYS A 179 -5.61 16.86 31.13
CA LYS A 179 -4.91 18.14 30.93
C LYS A 179 -5.69 19.16 30.10
N MET A 180 -6.74 18.74 29.40
CA MET A 180 -7.50 19.58 28.46
C MET A 180 -8.85 20.05 29.03
N VAL A 181 -9.15 19.73 30.28
CA VAL A 181 -10.27 20.34 31.02
C VAL A 181 -9.77 21.69 31.57
N PRO A 182 -10.22 22.84 31.05
CA PRO A 182 -9.87 24.12 31.66
C PRO A 182 -10.49 24.16 33.06
N GLU A 183 -9.66 24.39 34.08
CA GLU A 183 -10.12 24.81 35.41
C GLU A 183 -10.78 26.19 35.27
N GLY A 184 -12.05 26.23 34.90
CA GLY A 184 -12.77 27.48 34.66
C GLY A 184 -14.25 27.29 34.84
N GLY A 185 -14.72 27.45 36.08
CA GLY A 185 -16.14 27.42 36.41
C GLY A 185 -16.37 27.44 37.92
N LYS A 186 -15.87 28.48 38.59
CA LYS A 186 -16.47 28.96 39.85
C LYS A 186 -17.42 30.08 39.50
#